data_AF-A0A7C5VC02-F1
#
_entry.id   AF-A0A7C5VC02-F1
#
_cell.length_a   1.000
_cell.length_b   1.000
_cell.length_c   1.000
_cell.angle_alpha   90.00
_cell.angle_beta   90.00
_cell.angle_gamma   90.00
#
_symmetry.space_group_name_H-M   'P 1'
#
loop_
_entity.id
_entity.type
_entity.pdbx_description
1 polymer ?
#
loop_
_entity_poly.entity_id
_entity_poly.type
_entity_poly.pdbx_seq_one_letter_code
_entity_poly.pdbx_strand_id
1 'polypeptide(L)'
;MTTTTQTTVVTGRHGGVGEEDAQRAALRDLVKLSAECAAAEIEIERTHRAQVQAANRQLETALAEIQQRHDQLMQEAQQQYEQRVAEITAQHAAAMADQQNYESTARSRFEYEHDAIENDLKNKLQQAIWLAESVFEATQNQIAKEYRKAKETHAAQLEEADAMEKRSLELLALYGRRDLAEAARAAPPPQASEATTAAAQADATAQPAPQAPPPGDFQIHRDAVKLGLAQLQGLAIPRLFVGMRPYLILVGAMLLSGVISQLVAGGLPYLSYGQV
;
A
#
# COMPACT_ATOMS: atom_id res chain seq x y z
N MET A 1 41.97 -97.86 33.51
CA MET A 1 42.95 -98.63 34.30
C MET A 1 42.50 -100.08 34.31
N THR A 2 43.17 -100.90 33.51
CA THR A 2 42.89 -102.34 33.34
C THR A 2 43.68 -103.13 34.38
N THR A 3 43.01 -103.65 35.39
CA THR A 3 43.61 -104.52 36.41
C THR A 3 43.59 -105.95 35.89
N THR A 4 44.75 -106.43 35.43
CA THR A 4 44.96 -107.82 35.00
C THR A 4 45.18 -108.70 36.24
N THR A 5 44.18 -109.51 36.61
CA THR A 5 44.29 -110.46 37.73
C THR A 5 44.75 -111.83 37.20
N GLN A 6 45.99 -112.20 37.50
CA GLN A 6 46.52 -113.56 37.28
C GLN A 6 45.79 -114.57 38.18
N THR A 7 45.17 -115.58 37.58
CA THR A 7 44.57 -116.71 38.30
C THR A 7 45.54 -117.89 38.27
N THR A 8 46.20 -118.15 39.39
CA THR A 8 47.02 -119.34 39.62
C THR A 8 46.13 -120.50 40.08
N VAL A 9 45.98 -121.52 39.23
CA VAL A 9 45.26 -122.76 39.54
C VAL A 9 46.21 -123.70 40.29
N VAL A 10 45.99 -123.87 41.60
CA VAL A 10 46.67 -124.87 42.42
C VAL A 10 45.76 -126.09 42.54
N THR A 11 46.05 -127.13 41.76
CA THR A 11 45.44 -128.47 41.90
C THR A 11 46.32 -129.36 42.76
N GLY A 12 45.94 -129.55 44.02
CA GLY A 12 46.53 -130.53 44.95
C GLY A 12 45.44 -131.42 45.54
N ARG A 13 45.51 -132.72 45.22
CA ARG A 13 44.55 -133.79 45.52
C ARG A 13 45.16 -134.69 46.60
N HIS A 14 44.54 -134.84 47.77
CA HIS A 14 44.52 -136.04 48.64
C HIS A 14 43.94 -135.76 50.06
N GLY A 15 42.84 -136.46 50.43
CA GLY A 15 42.50 -136.75 51.84
C GLY A 15 41.01 -136.68 52.19
N GLY A 16 40.26 -137.78 52.01
CA GLY A 16 38.79 -137.91 52.13
C GLY A 16 38.14 -137.74 53.52
N VAL A 17 38.72 -136.94 54.42
CA VAL A 17 38.05 -136.42 55.64
C VAL A 17 38.18 -134.88 55.73
N GLY A 18 39.15 -134.27 55.04
CA GLY A 18 39.30 -132.81 54.94
C GLY A 18 38.51 -132.17 53.78
N GLU A 19 38.02 -132.96 52.82
CA GLU A 19 37.22 -132.45 51.70
C GLU A 19 35.84 -131.97 52.16
N GLU A 20 35.21 -132.64 53.12
CA GLU A 20 33.92 -132.20 53.68
C GLU A 20 34.06 -130.91 54.50
N ASP A 21 35.15 -130.76 55.27
CA ASP A 21 35.44 -129.53 56.02
C ASP A 21 35.84 -128.37 55.09
N ALA A 22 36.55 -128.64 54.00
CA ALA A 22 36.85 -127.66 52.96
C ALA A 22 35.59 -127.21 52.21
N GLN A 23 34.66 -128.12 51.92
CA GLN A 23 33.35 -127.79 51.34
C GLN A 23 32.49 -126.96 52.30
N ARG A 24 32.48 -127.29 53.61
CA ARG A 24 31.78 -126.50 54.63
C ARG A 24 32.40 -125.11 54.81
N ALA A 25 33.72 -125.00 54.77
CA ALA A 25 34.42 -123.72 54.80
C ALA A 25 34.08 -122.87 53.57
N ALA A 26 34.14 -123.45 52.37
CA ALA A 26 33.78 -122.76 51.12
C ALA A 26 32.32 -122.29 51.10
N LEU A 27 31.38 -123.09 51.64
CA LEU A 27 29.98 -122.68 51.77
C LEU A 27 29.80 -121.53 52.76
N ARG A 28 30.51 -121.53 53.90
CA ARG A 28 30.50 -120.39 54.85
C ARG A 28 31.07 -119.13 54.22
N ASP A 29 32.14 -119.26 53.47
CA ASP A 29 32.76 -118.14 52.77
C ASP A 29 31.84 -117.59 51.67
N LEU A 30 31.14 -118.45 50.92
CA LEU A 30 30.15 -118.02 49.93
C LEU A 30 28.95 -117.34 50.59
N VAL A 31 28.45 -117.86 51.71
CA VAL A 31 27.37 -117.21 52.48
C VAL A 31 27.84 -115.86 53.01
N LYS A 32 29.06 -115.78 53.56
CA LYS A 32 29.66 -114.51 54.02
C LYS A 32 29.80 -113.51 52.88
N LEU A 33 30.33 -113.92 51.74
CA LEU A 33 30.44 -113.08 50.54
C LEU A 33 29.06 -112.63 50.06
N SER A 34 28.05 -113.51 50.06
CA SER A 34 26.69 -113.14 49.67
C SER A 34 26.08 -112.10 50.62
N ALA A 35 26.37 -112.20 51.92
CA ALA A 35 25.92 -111.23 52.91
C ALA A 35 26.67 -109.89 52.78
N GLU A 36 27.98 -109.92 52.51
CA GLU A 36 28.80 -108.73 52.23
C GLU A 36 28.34 -108.04 50.94
N CYS A 37 28.06 -108.81 49.87
CA CYS A 37 27.49 -108.29 48.63
C CYS A 37 26.10 -107.69 48.87
N ALA A 38 25.23 -108.34 49.63
CA ALA A 38 23.91 -107.80 49.95
C ALA A 38 24.00 -106.50 50.78
N ALA A 39 24.91 -106.44 51.75
CA ALA A 39 25.15 -105.23 52.54
C ALA A 39 25.74 -104.09 51.68
N ALA A 40 26.68 -104.40 50.79
CA ALA A 40 27.25 -103.45 49.86
C ALA A 40 26.19 -102.90 48.88
N GLU A 41 25.32 -103.77 48.35
CA GLU A 41 24.23 -103.36 47.45
C GLU A 41 23.26 -102.41 48.17
N ILE A 42 22.88 -102.70 49.41
CA ILE A 42 22.01 -101.82 50.21
C ILE A 42 22.66 -100.44 50.41
N GLU A 43 23.96 -100.38 50.69
CA GLU A 43 24.67 -99.10 50.86
C GLU A 43 24.80 -98.33 49.54
N ILE A 44 25.05 -99.03 48.41
CA ILE A 44 25.04 -98.44 47.07
C ILE A 44 23.66 -97.87 46.74
N GLU A 45 22.58 -98.62 47.00
CA GLU A 45 21.22 -98.13 46.78
C GLU A 45 20.91 -96.91 47.65
N ARG A 46 21.33 -96.92 48.92
CA ARG A 46 21.12 -95.80 49.85
C ARG A 46 21.85 -94.55 49.38
N THR A 47 23.13 -94.69 49.02
CA THR A 47 23.95 -93.58 48.52
C THR A 47 23.41 -93.05 47.20
N HIS A 48 23.02 -93.93 46.27
CA HIS A 48 22.39 -93.56 45.01
C HIS A 48 21.08 -92.78 45.23
N ARG A 49 20.17 -93.28 46.10
CA ARG A 49 18.92 -92.57 46.44
C ARG A 49 19.21 -91.20 47.05
N ALA A 50 20.20 -91.10 47.94
CA ALA A 50 20.60 -89.83 48.54
C ALA A 50 21.14 -88.84 47.49
N GLN A 51 21.96 -89.30 46.55
CA GLN A 51 22.49 -88.49 45.45
C GLN A 51 21.38 -88.01 44.51
N VAL A 52 20.44 -88.89 44.12
CA VAL A 52 19.29 -88.51 43.29
C VAL A 52 18.42 -87.48 44.01
N GLN A 53 18.14 -87.67 45.30
CA GLN A 53 17.39 -86.68 46.08
C GLN A 53 18.11 -85.35 46.20
N ALA A 54 19.43 -85.35 46.39
CA ALA A 54 20.24 -84.13 46.43
C ALA A 54 20.24 -83.42 45.08
N ALA A 55 20.40 -84.15 43.97
CA ALA A 55 20.35 -83.61 42.61
C ALA A 55 18.97 -83.03 42.28
N ASN A 56 17.88 -83.71 42.66
CA ASN A 56 16.53 -83.21 42.46
C ASN A 56 16.28 -81.91 43.24
N ARG A 57 16.74 -81.81 44.50
CA ARG A 57 16.66 -80.56 45.27
C ARG A 57 17.45 -79.43 44.62
N GLN A 58 18.65 -79.72 44.11
CA GLN A 58 19.46 -78.73 43.40
C GLN A 58 18.76 -78.25 42.12
N LEU A 59 18.13 -79.16 41.37
CA LEU A 59 17.35 -78.82 40.18
C LEU A 59 16.15 -77.94 40.54
N GLU A 60 15.39 -78.31 41.58
CA GLU A 60 14.24 -77.52 42.05
C GLU A 60 14.65 -76.11 42.48
N THR A 61 15.74 -75.97 43.24
CA THR A 61 16.29 -74.66 43.62
C THR A 61 16.73 -73.87 42.39
N ALA A 62 17.45 -74.48 41.46
CA ALA A 62 17.91 -73.80 40.25
C ALA A 62 16.72 -73.34 39.36
N LEU A 63 15.67 -74.15 39.24
CA LEU A 63 14.45 -73.77 38.51
C LEU A 63 13.74 -72.61 39.21
N ALA A 64 13.63 -72.62 40.54
CA ALA A 64 13.03 -71.54 41.30
C ALA A 64 13.83 -70.23 41.15
N GLU A 65 15.16 -70.29 41.19
CA GLU A 65 16.03 -69.13 40.97
C GLU A 65 15.91 -68.58 39.53
N ILE A 66 15.86 -69.46 38.52
CA ILE A 66 15.67 -69.05 37.12
C ILE A 66 14.31 -68.38 36.94
N GLN A 67 13.25 -68.95 37.51
CA GLN A 67 11.91 -68.37 37.44
C GLN A 67 11.86 -66.99 38.13
N GLN A 68 12.43 -66.86 39.32
CA GLN A 68 12.50 -65.58 40.03
C GLN A 68 13.26 -64.52 39.23
N ARG A 69 14.41 -64.87 38.64
CA ARG A 69 15.18 -63.95 37.79
C ARG A 69 14.42 -63.56 36.53
N HIS A 70 13.72 -64.51 35.91
CA HIS A 70 12.88 -64.24 34.76
C HIS A 70 11.77 -63.23 35.11
N ASP A 71 11.06 -63.45 36.22
CA ASP A 71 9.97 -62.58 36.65
C ASP A 71 10.48 -61.19 37.02
N GLN A 72 11.66 -61.09 37.64
CA GLN A 72 12.32 -59.82 37.90
C GLN A 72 12.67 -59.08 36.60
N LEU A 73 13.30 -59.75 35.62
CA LEU A 73 13.65 -59.14 34.34
C LEU A 73 12.41 -58.68 33.56
N MET A 74 11.31 -59.44 33.63
CA MET A 74 10.05 -59.05 33.02
C MET A 74 9.45 -57.79 33.69
N GLN A 75 9.51 -57.69 35.02
CA GLN A 75 9.07 -56.50 35.74
C GLN A 75 9.95 -55.28 35.41
N GLU A 76 11.27 -55.45 35.35
CA GLU A 76 12.20 -54.39 34.97
C GLU A 76 11.96 -53.92 33.52
N ALA A 77 11.76 -54.85 32.59
CA ALA A 77 11.43 -54.52 31.19
C ALA A 77 10.10 -53.76 31.08
N GLN A 78 9.09 -54.17 31.84
CA GLN A 78 7.79 -53.49 31.88
C GLN A 78 7.92 -52.07 32.45
N GLN A 79 8.66 -51.89 33.55
CA GLN A 79 8.91 -50.58 34.15
C GLN A 79 9.66 -49.65 33.19
N GLN A 80 10.68 -50.16 32.48
CA GLN A 80 11.40 -49.38 31.47
C GLN A 80 10.48 -48.98 30.31
N TYR A 81 9.62 -49.89 29.85
CA TYR A 81 8.64 -49.59 28.81
C TYR A 81 7.68 -48.47 29.25
N GLU A 82 7.10 -48.57 30.44
CA GLU A 82 6.20 -47.57 30.99
C GLU A 82 6.89 -46.21 31.16
N GLN A 83 8.14 -46.19 31.62
CA GLN A 83 8.94 -44.97 31.72
C GLN A 83 9.19 -44.33 30.35
N ARG A 84 9.51 -45.11 29.32
CA ARG A 84 9.70 -44.60 27.96
C ARG A 84 8.41 -44.07 27.35
N VAL A 85 7.30 -44.76 27.57
CA VAL A 85 5.98 -44.27 27.13
C VAL A 85 5.65 -42.95 27.82
N ALA A 86 5.83 -42.87 29.14
CA ALA A 86 5.61 -41.64 29.91
C ALA A 86 6.50 -40.49 29.40
N GLU A 87 7.79 -40.74 29.16
CA GLU A 87 8.72 -39.76 28.60
C GLU A 87 8.27 -39.25 27.23
N ILE A 88 7.91 -40.14 26.30
CA ILE A 88 7.43 -39.78 24.96
C ILE A 88 6.13 -38.96 25.05
N THR A 89 5.19 -39.38 25.90
CA THR A 89 3.93 -38.64 26.07
C THR A 89 4.14 -37.25 26.66
N ALA A 90 5.06 -37.10 27.61
CA ALA A 90 5.42 -35.81 28.19
C ALA A 90 6.10 -34.89 27.16
N GLN A 91 7.03 -35.42 26.36
CA GLN A 91 7.69 -34.69 25.28
C GLN A 91 6.67 -34.21 24.23
N HIS A 92 5.75 -35.09 23.82
CA HIS A 92 4.70 -34.73 22.87
C HIS A 92 3.76 -33.64 23.42
N ALA A 93 3.36 -33.75 24.70
CA ALA A 93 2.53 -32.74 25.35
C ALA A 93 3.24 -31.38 25.43
N ALA A 94 4.54 -31.36 25.75
CA ALA A 94 5.35 -30.14 25.76
C ALA A 94 5.45 -29.52 24.36
N ALA A 95 5.75 -30.32 23.33
CA ALA A 95 5.82 -29.83 21.95
C ALA A 95 4.49 -29.24 21.45
N MET A 96 3.35 -29.85 21.81
CA MET A 96 2.03 -29.32 21.49
C MET A 96 1.75 -27.99 22.21
N ALA A 97 2.15 -27.86 23.47
CA ALA A 97 2.01 -26.61 24.21
C ALA A 97 2.88 -25.49 23.60
N ASP A 98 4.12 -25.81 23.22
CA ASP A 98 5.01 -24.86 22.55
C ASP A 98 4.45 -24.41 21.20
N GLN A 99 3.89 -25.33 20.41
CA GLN A 99 3.23 -24.99 19.15
C GLN A 99 2.02 -24.06 19.38
N GLN A 100 1.17 -24.33 20.37
CA GLN A 100 0.03 -23.46 20.69
C GLN A 100 0.47 -22.06 21.14
N ASN A 101 1.54 -21.97 21.92
CA ASN A 101 2.13 -20.69 22.34
C ASN A 101 2.71 -19.92 21.15
N TYR A 102 3.37 -20.62 20.23
CA TYR A 102 3.86 -20.01 19.00
C TYR A 102 2.72 -19.49 18.12
N GLU A 103 1.67 -20.29 17.92
CA GLU A 103 0.50 -19.91 17.12
C GLU A 103 -0.24 -18.70 17.72
N SER A 104 -0.46 -18.68 19.05
CA SER A 104 -1.12 -17.55 19.71
C SER A 104 -0.29 -16.26 19.64
N THR A 105 1.04 -16.38 19.76
CA THR A 105 1.98 -15.26 19.57
C THR A 105 2.00 -14.77 18.13
N ALA A 106 1.95 -15.66 17.16
CA ALA A 106 1.89 -15.29 15.74
C ALA A 106 0.58 -14.57 15.40
N ARG A 107 -0.56 -15.05 15.95
CA ARG A 107 -1.86 -14.39 15.77
C ARG A 107 -1.90 -12.99 16.36
N SER A 108 -1.43 -12.81 17.60
CA SER A 108 -1.43 -11.48 18.23
C SER A 108 -0.52 -10.48 17.50
N ARG A 109 0.61 -10.94 16.95
CA ARG A 109 1.45 -10.11 16.07
C ARG A 109 0.73 -9.70 14.79
N PHE A 110 0.07 -10.66 14.14
CA PHE A 110 -0.67 -10.39 12.92
C PHE A 110 -1.83 -9.41 13.15
N GLU A 111 -2.58 -9.57 14.24
CA GLU A 111 -3.64 -8.64 14.64
C GLU A 111 -3.09 -7.23 14.89
N TYR A 112 -1.98 -7.11 15.62
CA TYR A 112 -1.31 -5.83 15.85
C TYR A 112 -0.85 -5.15 14.55
N GLU A 113 -0.24 -5.90 13.64
CA GLU A 113 0.20 -5.39 12.33
C GLU A 113 -1.00 -4.98 11.46
N HIS A 114 -2.06 -5.77 11.46
CA HIS A 114 -3.31 -5.46 10.76
C HIS A 114 -3.89 -4.13 11.25
N ASP A 115 -4.05 -3.97 12.55
CA ASP A 115 -4.61 -2.74 13.15
C ASP A 115 -3.72 -1.52 12.88
N ALA A 116 -2.39 -1.70 12.89
CA ALA A 116 -1.45 -0.64 12.53
C ALA A 116 -1.62 -0.19 11.08
N ILE A 117 -1.74 -1.14 10.14
CA ILE A 117 -1.97 -0.87 8.72
C ILE A 117 -3.34 -0.20 8.50
N GLU A 118 -4.39 -0.67 9.19
CA GLU A 118 -5.73 -0.11 9.08
C GLU A 118 -5.76 1.36 9.56
N ASN A 119 -5.09 1.66 10.67
CA ASN A 119 -4.99 3.02 11.18
C ASN A 119 -4.16 3.93 10.25
N ASP A 120 -3.06 3.45 9.67
CA ASP A 120 -2.30 4.19 8.66
C ASP A 120 -3.14 4.49 7.42
N LEU A 121 -3.91 3.50 6.93
CA LEU A 121 -4.82 3.67 5.80
C LEU A 121 -5.90 4.73 6.10
N LYS A 122 -6.51 4.68 7.30
CA LYS A 122 -7.49 5.68 7.74
C LYS A 122 -6.88 7.08 7.79
N ASN A 123 -5.67 7.22 8.33
CA ASN A 123 -4.97 8.51 8.40
C ASN A 123 -4.68 9.08 7.00
N LYS A 124 -4.18 8.25 6.08
CA LYS A 124 -3.93 8.64 4.68
C LYS A 124 -5.22 9.03 3.96
N LEU A 125 -6.30 8.28 4.17
CA LEU A 125 -7.61 8.60 3.60
C LEU A 125 -8.11 9.95 4.12
N GLN A 126 -8.02 10.19 5.43
CA GLN A 126 -8.42 11.46 6.03
C GLN A 126 -7.58 12.64 5.52
N GLN A 127 -6.27 12.44 5.34
CA GLN A 127 -5.38 13.44 4.73
C GLN A 127 -5.77 13.73 3.28
N ALA A 128 -6.08 12.70 2.49
CA ALA A 128 -6.51 12.86 1.11
C ALA A 128 -7.85 13.61 1.01
N ILE A 129 -8.81 13.31 1.88
CA ILE A 129 -10.09 14.03 1.98
C ILE A 129 -9.83 15.50 2.31
N TRP A 130 -8.98 15.78 3.30
CA TRP A 130 -8.65 17.16 3.69
C TRP A 130 -7.97 17.93 2.56
N LEU A 131 -7.03 17.31 1.85
CA LEU A 131 -6.37 17.93 0.68
C LEU A 131 -7.37 18.21 -0.44
N ALA A 132 -8.26 17.27 -0.75
CA ALA A 132 -9.31 17.45 -1.75
C ALA A 132 -10.24 18.62 -1.39
N GLU A 133 -10.68 18.70 -0.13
CA GLU A 133 -11.52 19.81 0.35
C GLU A 133 -10.78 21.15 0.27
N SER A 134 -9.51 21.20 0.69
CA SER A 134 -8.72 22.44 0.66
C SER A 134 -8.48 22.95 -0.77
N VAL A 135 -8.25 22.05 -1.73
CA VAL A 135 -8.12 22.41 -3.15
C VAL A 135 -9.47 22.87 -3.69
N PHE A 136 -10.56 22.19 -3.34
CA PHE A 136 -11.90 22.59 -3.74
C PHE A 136 -12.27 23.98 -3.21
N GLU A 137 -12.08 24.25 -1.92
CA GLU A 137 -12.30 25.58 -1.33
C GLU A 137 -11.41 26.65 -1.96
N ALA A 138 -10.13 26.34 -2.24
CA ALA A 138 -9.22 27.27 -2.91
C ALA A 138 -9.70 27.61 -4.33
N THR A 139 -10.15 26.61 -5.10
CA THR A 139 -10.68 26.83 -6.46
C THR A 139 -11.98 27.63 -6.45
N GLN A 140 -12.90 27.37 -5.52
CA GLN A 140 -14.12 28.17 -5.36
C GLN A 140 -13.80 29.63 -5.04
N ASN A 141 -12.88 29.85 -4.10
CA ASN A 141 -12.44 31.20 -3.73
C ASN A 141 -11.75 31.92 -4.88
N GLN A 142 -10.97 31.20 -5.70
CA GLN A 142 -10.34 31.76 -6.90
C GLN A 142 -11.40 32.15 -7.93
N ILE A 143 -12.36 31.27 -8.24
CA ILE A 143 -13.45 31.56 -9.18
C ILE A 143 -14.27 32.77 -8.70
N ALA A 144 -14.59 32.85 -7.41
CA ALA A 144 -15.32 33.99 -6.85
C ALA A 144 -14.53 35.31 -6.98
N LYS A 145 -13.21 35.29 -6.77
CA LYS A 145 -12.34 36.46 -6.96
C LYS A 145 -12.24 36.87 -8.42
N GLU A 146 -12.06 35.90 -9.33
CA GLU A 146 -11.99 36.14 -10.77
C GLU A 146 -13.32 36.70 -11.29
N TYR A 147 -14.46 36.17 -10.81
CA TYR A 147 -15.79 36.69 -11.15
C TYR A 147 -16.00 38.13 -10.67
N ARG A 148 -15.60 38.45 -9.42
CA ARG A 148 -15.67 39.83 -8.91
C ARG A 148 -14.80 40.78 -9.73
N LYS A 149 -13.55 40.38 -10.03
CA LYS A 149 -12.64 41.15 -10.87
C LYS A 149 -13.21 41.35 -12.27
N ALA A 150 -13.75 40.30 -12.89
CA ALA A 150 -14.39 40.39 -14.20
C ALA A 150 -15.57 41.37 -14.16
N LYS A 151 -16.42 41.29 -13.14
CA LYS A 151 -17.54 42.23 -12.93
C LYS A 151 -17.08 43.68 -12.76
N GLU A 152 -16.04 43.92 -11.96
CA GLU A 152 -15.44 45.25 -11.78
C GLU A 152 -14.85 45.78 -13.09
N THR A 153 -14.11 44.95 -13.83
CA THR A 153 -13.55 45.35 -15.14
C THR A 153 -14.65 45.66 -16.15
N HIS A 154 -15.72 44.87 -16.18
CA HIS A 154 -16.86 45.11 -17.06
C HIS A 154 -17.60 46.41 -16.69
N ALA A 155 -17.82 46.66 -15.39
CA ALA A 155 -18.40 47.92 -14.93
C ALA A 155 -17.54 49.13 -15.31
N ALA A 156 -16.22 49.06 -15.14
CA ALA A 156 -15.31 50.12 -15.55
C ALA A 156 -15.29 50.35 -17.07
N GLN A 157 -15.41 49.27 -17.87
CA GLN A 157 -15.52 49.35 -19.32
C GLN A 157 -16.82 50.04 -19.77
N LEU A 158 -17.94 49.75 -19.09
CA LEU A 158 -19.21 50.44 -19.33
C LEU A 158 -19.11 51.93 -19.00
N GLU A 159 -18.54 52.28 -17.84
CA GLU A 159 -18.33 53.68 -17.47
C GLU A 159 -17.42 54.43 -18.47
N GLU A 160 -16.35 53.77 -18.95
CA GLU A 160 -15.46 54.34 -19.98
C GLU A 160 -16.22 54.52 -21.31
N ALA A 161 -17.03 53.55 -21.73
CA ALA A 161 -17.85 53.63 -22.93
C ALA A 161 -18.87 54.79 -22.84
N ASP A 162 -19.60 54.91 -21.73
CA ASP A 162 -20.55 55.99 -21.47
C ASP A 162 -19.86 57.37 -21.49
N ALA A 163 -18.65 57.46 -20.93
CA ALA A 163 -17.88 58.71 -20.95
C ALA A 163 -17.43 59.09 -22.37
N MET A 164 -17.01 58.13 -23.19
CA MET A 164 -16.68 58.36 -24.61
C MET A 164 -17.92 58.76 -25.41
N GLU A 165 -19.06 58.10 -25.17
CA GLU A 165 -20.33 58.43 -25.82
C GLU A 165 -20.73 59.88 -25.50
N LYS A 166 -20.74 60.27 -24.21
CA LYS A 166 -21.03 61.65 -23.79
C LYS A 166 -20.13 62.67 -24.49
N ARG A 167 -18.81 62.44 -24.52
CA ARG A 167 -17.85 63.31 -25.23
C ARG A 167 -18.15 63.38 -26.74
N SER A 168 -18.53 62.27 -27.36
CA SER A 168 -18.87 62.24 -28.78
C SER A 168 -20.14 63.05 -29.08
N LEU A 169 -21.16 62.94 -28.22
CA LEU A 169 -22.42 63.69 -28.33
C LEU A 169 -22.20 65.19 -28.11
N GLU A 170 -21.35 65.58 -27.16
CA GLU A 170 -20.95 66.98 -26.95
C GLU A 170 -20.28 67.57 -28.19
N LEU A 171 -19.36 66.83 -28.81
CA LEU A 171 -18.71 67.27 -30.06
C LEU A 171 -19.70 67.36 -31.22
N LEU A 172 -20.60 66.39 -31.38
CA LEU A 172 -21.64 66.44 -32.42
C LEU A 172 -22.56 67.65 -32.25
N ALA A 173 -22.93 67.97 -31.01
CA ALA A 173 -23.73 69.15 -30.70
C ALA A 173 -23.00 70.46 -31.06
N LEU A 174 -21.69 70.55 -30.79
CA LEU A 174 -20.86 71.70 -31.17
C LEU A 174 -20.79 71.91 -32.70
N TYR A 175 -20.82 70.83 -33.49
CA TYR A 175 -20.82 70.90 -34.95
C TYR A 175 -22.21 71.13 -35.57
N GLY A 176 -23.23 71.45 -34.77
CA GLY A 176 -24.57 71.78 -35.26
C GLY A 176 -25.34 70.58 -35.84
N ARG A 177 -24.81 69.36 -35.71
CA ARG A 177 -25.45 68.11 -36.14
C ARG A 177 -26.31 67.52 -35.02
N ARG A 178 -27.18 68.35 -34.43
CA ARG A 178 -28.02 67.95 -33.31
C ARG A 178 -28.99 66.82 -33.70
N ASP A 179 -29.49 66.85 -34.94
CA ASP A 179 -30.40 65.84 -35.48
C ASP A 179 -29.76 64.44 -35.53
N LEU A 180 -28.46 64.36 -35.82
CA LEU A 180 -27.72 63.09 -35.81
C LEU A 180 -27.45 62.60 -34.39
N ALA A 181 -27.25 63.50 -33.42
CA ALA A 181 -27.09 63.13 -32.02
C ALA A 181 -28.41 62.61 -31.41
N GLU A 182 -29.54 63.20 -31.81
CA GLU A 182 -30.87 62.75 -31.38
C GLU A 182 -31.24 61.42 -32.05
N ALA A 183 -30.95 61.26 -33.35
CA ALA A 183 -31.10 59.98 -34.04
C ALA A 183 -30.21 58.87 -33.44
N ALA A 184 -28.99 59.20 -33.01
CA ALA A 184 -28.09 58.25 -32.36
C ALA A 184 -28.60 57.79 -30.97
N ARG A 185 -29.22 58.68 -30.19
CA ARG A 185 -29.87 58.30 -28.91
C ARG A 185 -31.18 57.53 -29.10
N ALA A 186 -31.92 57.85 -30.15
CA ALA A 186 -33.17 57.18 -30.48
C ALA A 186 -32.94 55.83 -31.17
N ALA A 187 -31.73 55.58 -31.70
CA ALA A 187 -31.36 54.28 -32.21
C ALA A 187 -31.42 53.28 -31.06
N PRO A 188 -32.28 52.25 -31.13
CA PRO A 188 -32.26 51.19 -30.13
C PRO A 188 -30.85 50.60 -30.10
N PRO A 189 -30.34 50.19 -28.91
CA PRO A 189 -29.06 49.50 -28.82
C PRO A 189 -29.09 48.39 -29.86
N PRO A 190 -28.03 48.24 -30.70
CA PRO A 190 -28.00 47.21 -31.72
C PRO A 190 -28.36 45.91 -31.04
N GLN A 191 -29.55 45.39 -31.35
CA GLN A 191 -30.04 44.17 -30.73
C GLN A 191 -28.96 43.14 -31.01
N ALA A 192 -28.21 42.78 -29.98
CA ALA A 192 -27.17 41.79 -30.09
C ALA A 192 -27.84 40.60 -30.74
N SER A 193 -27.49 40.32 -32.00
CA SER A 193 -28.22 39.39 -32.84
C SER A 193 -28.41 38.08 -32.06
N GLU A 194 -29.63 37.85 -31.59
CA GLU A 194 -29.99 36.69 -30.75
C GLU A 194 -29.82 35.37 -31.53
N ALA A 195 -29.47 35.46 -32.83
CA ALA A 195 -29.13 34.35 -33.70
C ALA A 195 -27.90 33.54 -33.23
N THR A 196 -27.04 34.07 -32.35
CA THR A 196 -25.84 33.34 -31.90
C THR A 196 -26.03 32.60 -30.56
N THR A 197 -27.05 32.93 -29.76
CA THR A 197 -27.28 32.30 -28.45
C THR A 197 -28.13 31.03 -28.52
N ALA A 198 -29.00 30.87 -29.52
CA ALA A 198 -29.83 29.67 -29.66
C ALA A 198 -29.09 28.42 -30.18
N ALA A 199 -27.97 28.60 -30.91
CA ALA A 199 -27.18 27.49 -31.44
C ALA A 199 -26.22 26.85 -30.43
N ALA A 200 -25.99 27.48 -29.27
CA ALA A 200 -25.01 27.02 -28.27
C ALA A 200 -25.60 26.15 -27.14
N GLN A 201 -26.92 25.96 -27.10
CA GLN A 201 -27.61 25.23 -26.00
C GLN A 201 -27.99 23.78 -26.34
N ALA A 202 -27.74 23.28 -27.56
CA ALA A 202 -28.21 21.96 -27.98
C ALA A 202 -27.18 20.81 -27.83
N ASP A 203 -25.93 21.07 -27.41
CA ASP A 203 -24.88 20.04 -27.38
C ASP A 203 -24.00 20.08 -26.10
N ALA A 204 -24.66 20.08 -24.95
CA ALA A 204 -24.06 20.33 -23.63
C ALA A 204 -23.50 19.09 -22.91
N THR A 205 -23.15 18.01 -23.61
CA THR A 205 -22.64 16.78 -22.95
C THR A 205 -21.17 16.43 -23.18
N ALA A 206 -20.39 17.14 -24.00
CA ALA A 206 -18.95 16.82 -24.11
C ALA A 206 -17.99 17.92 -24.60
N GLN A 207 -18.47 19.12 -24.99
CA GLN A 207 -17.59 20.14 -25.56
C GLN A 207 -17.03 21.08 -24.46
N PRO A 208 -15.71 21.39 -24.45
CA PRO A 208 -15.13 22.40 -23.57
C PRO A 208 -15.87 23.73 -23.74
N ALA A 209 -16.15 24.42 -22.63
CA ALA A 209 -16.89 25.67 -22.58
C ALA A 209 -16.54 26.61 -23.75
N PRO A 210 -17.54 27.24 -24.41
CA PRO A 210 -17.30 28.17 -25.50
C PRO A 210 -16.31 29.22 -25.01
N GLN A 211 -15.13 29.22 -25.64
CA GLN A 211 -14.04 30.12 -25.30
C GLN A 211 -14.62 31.54 -25.29
N ALA A 212 -14.51 32.21 -24.15
CA ALA A 212 -14.90 33.60 -24.02
C ALA A 212 -14.32 34.39 -25.22
N PRO A 213 -15.08 35.34 -25.80
CA PRO A 213 -14.57 36.16 -26.90
C PRO A 213 -13.18 36.66 -26.54
N PRO A 214 -12.21 36.59 -27.48
CA PRO A 214 -10.80 36.75 -27.18
C PRO A 214 -10.60 38.05 -26.39
N PRO A 215 -9.91 38.01 -25.23
CA PRO A 215 -9.71 39.18 -24.39
C PRO A 215 -8.88 40.23 -25.16
N GLY A 216 -9.56 41.14 -25.84
CA GLY A 216 -8.93 42.11 -26.73
C GLY A 216 -9.92 42.99 -27.50
N ASP A 217 -11.11 42.50 -27.82
CA ASP A 217 -12.05 43.23 -28.70
C ASP A 217 -12.47 44.59 -28.14
N PHE A 218 -12.72 44.69 -26.83
CA PHE A 218 -13.05 45.98 -26.20
C PHE A 218 -11.94 47.02 -26.38
N GLN A 219 -10.67 46.63 -26.20
CA GLN A 219 -9.55 47.56 -26.30
C GLN A 219 -9.40 48.07 -27.74
N ILE A 220 -9.56 47.19 -28.72
CA ILE A 220 -9.51 47.54 -30.15
C ILE A 220 -10.62 48.53 -30.49
N HIS A 221 -11.86 48.24 -30.09
CA HIS A 221 -12.99 49.14 -30.35
C HIS A 221 -12.85 50.47 -29.62
N ARG A 222 -12.43 50.44 -28.35
CA ARG A 222 -12.16 51.64 -27.56
C ARG A 222 -11.10 52.52 -28.22
N ASP A 223 -10.00 51.94 -28.69
CA ASP A 223 -8.91 52.69 -29.29
C ASP A 223 -9.31 53.25 -30.67
N ALA A 224 -10.11 52.51 -31.44
CA ALA A 224 -10.73 53.01 -32.67
C ALA A 224 -11.69 54.19 -32.41
N VAL A 225 -12.54 54.10 -31.37
CA VAL A 225 -13.44 55.18 -30.96
C VAL A 225 -12.64 56.40 -30.49
N LYS A 226 -11.56 56.20 -29.72
CA LYS A 226 -10.65 57.29 -29.30
C LYS A 226 -9.99 57.97 -30.49
N LEU A 227 -9.52 57.20 -31.48
CA LEU A 227 -8.95 57.74 -32.71
C LEU A 227 -10.00 58.54 -33.49
N GLY A 228 -11.22 58.02 -33.63
CA GLY A 228 -12.34 58.72 -34.28
C GLY A 228 -12.70 60.01 -33.54
N LEU A 229 -12.74 59.99 -32.21
CA LEU A 229 -12.95 61.17 -31.36
C LEU A 229 -11.84 62.21 -31.56
N ALA A 230 -10.57 61.78 -31.60
CA ALA A 230 -9.43 62.66 -31.83
C ALA A 230 -9.46 63.29 -33.23
N GLN A 231 -9.83 62.51 -34.25
CA GLN A 231 -10.05 63.02 -35.60
C GLN A 231 -11.17 64.07 -35.61
N LEU A 232 -12.33 63.77 -35.01
CA LEU A 232 -13.44 64.71 -34.90
C LEU A 232 -13.03 66.02 -34.19
N GLN A 233 -12.25 65.94 -33.11
CA GLN A 233 -11.71 67.13 -32.43
C GLN A 233 -10.72 67.93 -33.30
N GLY A 234 -9.95 67.24 -34.14
CA GLY A 234 -8.92 67.80 -35.01
C GLY A 234 -9.45 68.49 -36.28
N LEU A 235 -10.71 68.28 -36.67
CA LEU A 235 -11.32 69.05 -37.76
C LEU A 235 -11.51 70.51 -37.31
N ALA A 236 -10.50 71.34 -37.57
CA ALA A 236 -10.47 72.78 -37.28
C ALA A 236 -11.29 73.61 -38.28
N ILE A 237 -11.55 73.06 -39.48
CA ILE A 237 -12.22 73.75 -40.58
C ILE A 237 -13.64 74.21 -40.22
N PRO A 238 -14.51 73.42 -39.54
CA PRO A 238 -15.85 73.88 -39.20
C PRO A 238 -15.88 74.93 -38.09
N ARG A 239 -14.84 75.01 -37.23
CA ARG A 239 -14.75 76.04 -36.17
C ARG A 239 -14.55 77.45 -36.72
N LEU A 240 -14.15 77.59 -37.98
CA LEU A 240 -14.09 78.88 -38.68
C LEU A 240 -15.47 79.39 -39.09
N PHE A 241 -16.49 78.51 -39.12
CA PHE A 241 -17.83 78.83 -39.60
C PHE A 241 -18.89 78.86 -38.49
N VAL A 242 -18.53 78.57 -37.25
CA VAL A 242 -19.45 78.59 -36.10
C VAL A 242 -19.10 79.79 -35.20
N GLY A 243 -20.03 80.75 -35.07
CA GLY A 243 -19.91 81.93 -34.20
C GLY A 243 -19.53 83.24 -34.91
N MET A 244 -18.90 84.17 -34.19
CA MET A 244 -18.49 85.50 -34.72
C MET A 244 -17.18 85.44 -35.54
N ARG A 245 -16.44 84.33 -35.48
CA ARG A 245 -15.19 84.12 -36.24
C ARG A 245 -15.28 84.24 -37.77
N PRO A 246 -16.27 83.68 -38.48
CA PRO A 246 -16.39 83.89 -39.93
C PRO A 246 -16.59 85.38 -40.25
N TYR A 247 -17.31 86.12 -39.40
CA TYR A 247 -17.42 87.57 -39.53
C TYR A 247 -16.09 88.28 -39.28
N LEU A 248 -15.32 87.90 -38.26
CA LEU A 248 -13.99 88.46 -38.02
C LEU A 248 -13.01 88.16 -39.15
N ILE A 249 -13.09 86.98 -39.77
CA ILE A 249 -12.29 86.61 -40.93
C ILE A 249 -12.73 87.39 -42.15
N LEU A 250 -14.04 87.57 -42.36
CA LEU A 250 -14.58 88.33 -43.48
C LEU A 250 -14.27 89.82 -43.32
N VAL A 251 -14.38 90.38 -42.12
CA VAL A 251 -13.95 91.75 -41.76
C VAL A 251 -12.44 91.89 -41.91
N GLY A 252 -11.66 90.93 -41.42
CA GLY A 252 -10.21 90.90 -41.58
C GLY A 252 -9.80 90.82 -43.05
N ALA A 253 -10.47 90.00 -43.86
CA ALA A 253 -10.27 89.90 -45.31
C ALA A 253 -10.70 91.18 -46.02
N MET A 254 -11.80 91.83 -45.60
CA MET A 254 -12.22 93.15 -46.09
C MET A 254 -11.15 94.20 -45.78
N LEU A 255 -10.65 94.27 -44.55
CA LEU A 255 -9.58 95.20 -44.15
C LEU A 255 -8.29 94.93 -44.93
N LEU A 256 -7.89 93.66 -45.08
CA LEU A 256 -6.71 93.28 -45.85
C LEU A 256 -6.88 93.67 -47.34
N SER A 257 -8.05 93.42 -47.92
CA SER A 257 -8.36 93.82 -49.29
C SER A 257 -8.34 95.35 -49.45
N GLY A 258 -8.83 96.08 -48.45
CA GLY A 258 -8.73 97.54 -48.37
C GLY A 258 -7.28 98.03 -48.38
N VAL A 259 -6.41 97.46 -47.54
CA VAL A 259 -4.98 97.80 -47.49
C VAL A 259 -4.27 97.48 -48.80
N ILE A 260 -4.57 96.33 -49.42
CA ILE A 260 -4.01 95.95 -50.72
C ILE A 260 -4.48 96.92 -51.82
N SER A 261 -5.78 97.25 -51.87
CA SER A 261 -6.30 98.26 -52.78
C SER A 261 -5.68 99.64 -52.54
N GLN A 262 -5.37 99.99 -51.29
CA GLN A 262 -4.71 101.26 -50.94
C GLN A 262 -3.22 101.26 -51.29
N LEU A 263 -2.53 100.11 -51.29
CA LEU A 263 -1.16 99.94 -51.77
C LEU A 263 -1.07 99.94 -53.31
N VAL A 264 -2.09 99.43 -54.01
CA VAL A 264 -2.16 99.44 -55.47
C VAL A 264 -2.61 100.80 -56.01
N ALA A 265 -3.56 101.48 -55.33
CA ALA A 265 -4.05 102.79 -55.73
C ALA A 265 -3.23 103.97 -55.16
N GLY A 266 -2.69 103.82 -53.95
CA GLY A 266 -1.74 104.74 -53.33
C GLY A 266 -0.35 104.41 -53.84
N GLY A 267 -0.06 104.92 -55.04
CA GLY A 267 1.18 104.65 -55.77
C GLY A 267 2.41 104.67 -54.87
N LEU A 268 3.18 103.59 -54.95
CA LEU A 268 4.61 103.62 -54.68
C LEU A 268 5.15 104.89 -55.34
N PRO A 269 5.67 105.88 -54.59
CA PRO A 269 6.29 107.05 -55.18
C PRO A 269 7.43 106.53 -56.03
N TYR A 270 7.29 106.66 -57.34
CA TYR A 270 8.42 106.67 -58.26
C TYR A 270 9.38 107.71 -57.69
N LEU A 271 10.46 107.23 -57.06
CA LEU A 271 11.63 108.02 -56.71
C LEU A 271 12.26 108.48 -58.03
N SER A 272 11.69 109.56 -58.56
CA SER A 272 12.25 110.42 -59.58
C SER A 272 13.11 111.46 -58.85
N TYR A 273 14.42 111.23 -58.86
CA TYR A 273 15.47 112.22 -58.68
C TYR A 273 16.62 111.67 -59.53
N GLY A 274 16.94 112.20 -60.71
CA GLY A 274 17.04 113.61 -61.07
C GLY A 274 18.51 113.89 -61.36
N GLN A 275 18.93 113.56 -62.58
CA GLN A 275 20.21 113.93 -63.21
C GLN A 275 20.13 115.37 -63.73
N VAL A 276 21.21 116.13 -63.46
CA VAL A 276 21.71 117.36 -64.12
C VAL A 276 20.82 118.60 -64.10
#